data_AF-A0A354QUW0-F1
#
_entry.id   AF-A0A354QUW0-F1
#
_cell.length_a   1.000
_cell.length_b   1.000
_cell.length_c   1.000
_cell.angle_alpha   90.00
_cell.angle_beta   90.00
_cell.angle_gamma   90.00
#
_symmetry.space_group_name_H-M   'P 1'
#
loop_
_entity.id
_entity.type
_entity.pdbx_description
1 polymer ?
#
loop_
_entity_poly.entity_id
_entity_poly.type
_entity_poly.pdbx_seq_one_letter_code
_entity_poly.pdbx_strand_id
1 'polypeptide(L)'
;MKPKTKNQFITLTALLTALAIVIPMVMPAKIIIPPASYTLASHVPIFLAMFISPLMTLIVILGSTFGFLVAGYPIVIVLRALSHLFFGLVGALYLKKYPKTLDKPIQTWILNIVLAFVHAIAEVLACLIFYASTSFPANMFYLLFILVGVGTIIHSIVDFIIAQFIYKALQKIR
;
A
#
# COMPACT_ATOMS: atom_id res chain seq x y z
N MET A 1 14.03 9.81 8.19
CA MET A 1 13.43 11.08 7.71
C MET A 1 12.13 11.34 8.48
N LYS A 2 12.17 12.14 9.56
CA LYS A 2 10.95 12.54 10.30
C LYS A 2 10.69 14.03 10.09
N PRO A 3 9.43 14.47 9.89
CA PRO A 3 9.13 15.90 9.79
C PRO A 3 9.50 16.59 11.10
N LYS A 4 10.18 17.75 11.00
CA LYS A 4 10.62 18.55 12.16
C LYS A 4 9.56 19.57 12.59
N THR A 5 8.64 19.91 11.69
CA THR A 5 7.56 20.89 11.92
C THR A 5 6.21 20.35 11.46
N LYS A 6 5.13 20.95 11.97
CA LYS A 6 3.76 20.63 11.53
C LYS A 6 3.57 20.91 10.03
N ASN A 7 4.16 21.98 9.51
CA ASN A 7 4.08 22.34 8.09
C ASN A 7 4.74 21.27 7.21
N GLN A 8 5.91 20.76 7.62
CA GLN A 8 6.55 19.64 6.91
C GLN A 8 5.70 18.37 6.94
N PHE A 9 5.07 18.09 8.08
CA PHE A 9 4.18 16.93 8.21
C PHE A 9 2.99 17.03 7.24
N ILE A 10 2.27 18.15 7.24
CA ILE A 10 1.10 18.35 6.39
C ILE A 10 1.49 18.32 4.91
N THR A 11 2.55 19.03 4.53
CA THR A 11 3.02 19.08 3.12
C THR A 11 3.41 17.69 2.60
N LEU A 12 4.20 16.94 3.39
CA LEU A 12 4.63 15.61 2.98
C LEU A 12 3.46 14.62 2.94
N THR A 13 2.53 14.72 3.88
CA THR A 13 1.32 13.88 3.89
C THR A 13 0.48 14.17 2.66
N ALA A 14 0.21 15.44 2.34
CA ALA A 14 -0.55 15.83 1.16
C ALA A 14 0.11 15.36 -0.15
N LEU A 15 1.44 15.50 -0.26
CA LEU A 15 2.21 15.02 -1.40
C LEU A 15 2.07 13.50 -1.55
N LEU A 16 2.29 12.73 -0.48
CA LEU A 16 2.18 11.27 -0.52
C LEU A 16 0.76 10.80 -0.84
N THR A 17 -0.27 11.48 -0.30
CA THR A 17 -1.66 11.21 -0.66
C THR A 17 -1.93 11.47 -2.15
N ALA A 18 -1.46 12.60 -2.68
CA ALA A 18 -1.61 12.91 -4.10
C ALA A 18 -0.91 11.87 -4.98
N LEU A 19 0.31 11.46 -4.63
CA LEU A 19 1.03 10.41 -5.34
C LEU A 19 0.33 9.06 -5.28
N ALA A 20 -0.24 8.69 -4.12
CA ALA A 20 -1.00 7.44 -3.96
C ALA A 20 -2.24 7.38 -4.86
N ILE A 21 -2.84 8.54 -5.17
CA ILE A 21 -3.97 8.66 -6.09
C ILE A 21 -3.50 8.66 -7.55
N VAL A 22 -2.51 9.50 -7.87
CA VAL A 22 -2.11 9.78 -9.25
C VAL A 22 -1.37 8.61 -9.89
N ILE A 23 -0.47 7.93 -9.16
CA ILE A 23 0.34 6.84 -9.73
C ILE A 23 -0.57 5.78 -10.38
N PRO A 24 -1.59 5.24 -9.69
CA PRO A 24 -2.48 4.23 -10.30
C PRO A 24 -3.31 4.73 -11.48
N MET A 25 -3.53 6.04 -11.58
CA MET A 25 -4.26 6.64 -12.71
C MET A 25 -3.39 6.71 -13.97
N VAL A 26 -2.16 7.22 -13.84
CA VAL A 26 -1.33 7.61 -15.00
C VAL A 26 -0.17 6.67 -15.30
N MET A 27 0.18 5.74 -14.41
CA MET A 27 1.32 4.84 -14.60
C MET A 27 1.12 3.95 -15.85
N PRO A 28 2.05 3.97 -16.82
CA PRO A 28 1.95 3.16 -18.03
C PRO A 28 2.22 1.68 -17.77
N ALA A 29 3.05 1.37 -16.76
CA ALA A 29 3.33 0.00 -16.34
C ALA A 29 2.21 -0.52 -15.41
N LYS A 30 1.03 -0.77 -15.99
CA LYS A 30 -0.12 -1.36 -15.29
C LYS A 30 -0.74 -2.52 -16.07
N ILE A 31 -1.07 -3.60 -15.35
CA ILE A 31 -1.77 -4.78 -15.86
C ILE A 31 -3.09 -4.90 -15.09
N ILE A 32 -4.21 -4.85 -15.81
CA ILE A 32 -5.55 -4.88 -15.21
C ILE A 32 -6.25 -6.16 -15.66
N ILE A 33 -6.49 -7.06 -14.70
CA ILE A 33 -7.24 -8.30 -14.90
C ILE A 33 -8.26 -8.35 -13.75
N PRO A 34 -9.46 -7.76 -13.92
CA PRO A 34 -10.40 -7.58 -12.82
C PRO A 34 -10.69 -8.90 -12.07
N PRO A 35 -10.71 -8.90 -10.73
CA PRO A 35 -10.60 -7.76 -9.81
C PRO A 35 -9.16 -7.30 -9.50
N ALA A 36 -8.15 -7.98 -10.03
CA ALA A 36 -6.76 -7.64 -9.81
C ALA A 36 -6.31 -6.47 -10.69
N SER A 37 -5.43 -5.66 -10.13
CA SER A 37 -4.78 -4.55 -10.83
C SER A 37 -3.38 -4.43 -10.23
N TYR A 38 -2.37 -4.61 -11.07
CA TYR A 38 -0.97 -4.48 -10.70
C TYR A 38 -0.45 -3.24 -11.39
N THR A 39 -0.23 -2.19 -10.61
CA THR A 39 0.33 -0.93 -11.12
C THR A 39 1.65 -0.69 -10.43
N LEU A 40 2.74 -0.67 -11.19
CA LEU A 40 4.08 -0.51 -10.63
C LEU A 40 4.14 0.72 -9.72
N ALA A 41 4.73 0.58 -8.53
CA ALA A 41 4.90 1.63 -7.55
C ALA A 41 3.60 2.19 -6.92
N SER A 42 2.45 1.57 -7.11
CA SER A 42 1.17 2.08 -6.59
C SER A 42 1.14 2.21 -5.07
N HIS A 43 1.81 1.32 -4.33
CA HIS A 43 1.85 1.35 -2.87
C HIS A 43 3.09 2.05 -2.31
N VAL A 44 4.02 2.51 -3.17
CA VAL A 44 5.25 3.20 -2.72
C VAL A 44 4.94 4.40 -1.82
N PRO A 45 3.97 5.28 -2.13
CA PRO A 45 3.65 6.41 -1.24
C PRO A 45 3.11 5.96 0.13
N ILE A 46 2.37 4.85 0.17
CA ILE A 46 1.85 4.26 1.42
C ILE A 46 3.01 3.71 2.25
N PHE A 47 3.94 2.98 1.64
CA PHE A 47 5.14 2.49 2.33
C PHE A 47 6.04 3.62 2.84
N LEU A 48 6.21 4.69 2.06
CA LEU A 48 6.95 5.87 2.51
C LEU A 48 6.27 6.51 3.73
N ALA A 49 4.94 6.67 3.70
CA ALA A 49 4.18 7.16 4.85
C ALA A 49 4.37 6.26 6.09
N MET A 50 4.33 4.95 5.88
CA MET A 50 4.56 3.91 6.90
C MET A 50 5.93 4.00 7.55
N PHE A 51 6.98 4.25 6.78
CA PHE A 51 8.34 4.43 7.29
C PHE A 51 8.50 5.71 8.13
N ILE A 52 7.64 6.70 7.91
CA ILE A 52 7.71 8.00 8.57
C ILE A 52 6.89 8.03 9.87
N SER A 53 5.58 7.72 9.82
CA SER A 53 4.73 7.70 11.01
C SER A 53 3.36 7.02 10.81
N PRO A 54 2.74 6.46 11.88
CA PRO A 54 1.40 5.88 11.81
C PRO A 54 0.31 6.86 11.36
N LEU A 55 0.32 8.11 11.86
CA LEU A 55 -0.70 9.10 11.50
C LEU A 55 -0.65 9.48 10.03
N MET A 56 0.55 9.69 9.47
CA MET A 56 0.72 9.96 8.04
C MET A 56 0.22 8.79 7.19
N THR A 57 0.50 7.56 7.62
CA THR A 57 0.04 6.34 6.96
C THR A 57 -1.47 6.27 6.90
N LEU A 58 -2.14 6.52 8.04
CA LEU A 58 -3.59 6.56 8.13
C LEU A 58 -4.18 7.57 7.15
N ILE A 59 -3.67 8.80 7.13
CA ILE A 59 -4.18 9.87 6.26
C ILE A 59 -3.96 9.54 4.79
N VAL A 60 -2.79 9.01 4.41
CA VAL A 60 -2.49 8.66 3.01
C VAL A 60 -3.40 7.54 2.50
N ILE A 61 -3.67 6.52 3.32
CA ILE A 61 -4.55 5.41 2.95
C ILE A 61 -6.00 5.88 2.83
N LEU A 62 -6.50 6.62 3.82
CA LEU A 62 -7.87 7.15 3.77
C LEU A 62 -8.05 8.13 2.60
N GLY A 63 -7.06 9.00 2.38
CA GLY A 63 -7.07 9.97 1.29
C GLY A 63 -7.03 9.31 -0.09
N SER A 64 -6.21 8.28 -0.29
CA SER A 64 -6.18 7.52 -1.56
C SER A 64 -7.44 6.69 -1.78
N THR A 65 -7.97 6.06 -0.73
CA THR A 65 -9.26 5.35 -0.78
C THR A 65 -10.39 6.29 -1.20
N PHE A 66 -10.48 7.46 -0.57
CA PHE A 66 -11.46 8.48 -0.92
C PHE A 66 -11.22 9.02 -2.34
N GLY A 67 -9.96 9.23 -2.72
CA GLY A 67 -9.59 9.66 -4.08
C GLY A 67 -10.05 8.68 -5.16
N PHE A 68 -9.90 7.37 -4.93
CA PHE A 68 -10.41 6.35 -5.86
C PHE A 68 -11.93 6.31 -5.93
N LEU A 69 -12.61 6.51 -4.80
CA LEU A 69 -14.07 6.62 -4.76
C LEU A 69 -14.55 7.81 -5.61
N VAL A 70 -13.97 8.99 -5.41
CA VAL A 70 -14.33 10.20 -6.17
C VAL A 70 -13.96 10.08 -7.64
N ALA A 71 -12.87 9.39 -7.98
CA ALA A 71 -12.47 9.13 -9.35
C ALA A 71 -13.31 8.06 -10.08
N GLY A 72 -14.30 7.46 -9.41
CA GLY A 72 -15.23 6.51 -10.01
C GLY A 72 -14.65 5.12 -10.26
N TYR A 73 -13.62 4.70 -9.50
CA TYR A 73 -13.13 3.34 -9.59
C TYR A 73 -14.18 2.32 -9.13
N PRO A 74 -14.18 1.08 -9.68
CA PRO A 74 -15.02 -0.01 -9.20
C PRO A 74 -14.93 -0.17 -7.68
N ILE A 75 -16.08 -0.35 -7.02
CA ILE A 75 -16.15 -0.38 -5.54
C ILE A 75 -15.27 -1.48 -4.92
N VAL A 76 -15.08 -2.61 -5.60
CA VAL A 76 -14.15 -3.67 -5.18
C VAL A 76 -12.70 -3.16 -5.07
N ILE A 77 -12.27 -2.25 -5.95
CA ILE A 77 -10.95 -1.62 -5.91
C ILE A 77 -10.87 -0.61 -4.77
N VAL A 78 -11.94 0.15 -4.52
CA VAL A 78 -12.01 1.08 -3.39
C VAL A 78 -11.92 0.33 -2.06
N LEU A 79 -12.60 -0.82 -1.93
CA LEU A 79 -12.52 -1.67 -0.74
C LEU A 79 -11.12 -2.29 -0.56
N ARG A 80 -10.46 -2.67 -1.65
CA ARG A 80 -9.05 -3.10 -1.62
C ARG A 80 -8.14 -1.98 -1.13
N ALA A 81 -8.29 -0.76 -1.65
CA ALA A 81 -7.53 0.40 -1.17
C ALA A 81 -7.77 0.66 0.33
N LEU A 82 -9.01 0.51 0.81
CA LEU A 82 -9.32 0.63 2.23
C LEU A 82 -8.62 -0.45 3.08
N SER A 83 -8.51 -1.67 2.55
CA SER A 83 -7.84 -2.80 3.21
C SER A 83 -6.34 -2.53 3.46
N HIS A 84 -5.74 -1.58 2.75
CA HIS A 84 -4.35 -1.17 2.98
C HIS A 84 -4.10 -0.64 4.39
N LEU A 85 -5.16 -0.21 5.10
CA LEU A 85 -5.10 0.14 6.52
C LEU A 85 -4.48 -0.97 7.38
N PHE A 86 -4.76 -2.24 7.07
CA PHE A 86 -4.25 -3.37 7.86
C PHE A 86 -2.74 -3.46 7.77
N PHE A 87 -2.16 -3.64 6.58
CA PHE A 87 -0.71 -3.77 6.46
C PHE A 87 0.01 -2.45 6.77
N GLY A 88 -0.54 -1.31 6.33
CA GLY A 88 0.07 0.00 6.53
C GLY A 88 0.17 0.37 8.01
N LEU A 89 -0.90 0.22 8.78
CA LEU A 89 -0.87 0.55 10.21
C LEU A 89 -0.07 -0.48 11.01
N VAL A 90 -0.20 -1.78 10.71
CA VAL A 90 0.63 -2.81 11.38
C VAL A 90 2.11 -2.52 11.18
N GLY A 91 2.54 -2.24 9.95
CA GLY A 91 3.92 -1.91 9.66
C GLY A 91 4.37 -0.59 10.29
N ALA A 92 3.53 0.45 10.27
CA ALA A 92 3.88 1.74 10.86
C ALA A 92 4.00 1.67 12.39
N LEU A 93 3.11 0.94 13.05
CA LEU A 93 3.16 0.72 14.50
C LEU A 93 4.36 -0.13 14.89
N TYR A 94 4.67 -1.17 14.10
CA TYR A 94 5.87 -1.97 14.30
C TYR A 94 7.14 -1.11 14.19
N LEU A 95 7.26 -0.30 13.14
CA LEU A 95 8.40 0.60 12.92
C LEU A 95 8.47 1.74 13.95
N LYS A 96 7.34 2.17 14.52
CA LYS A 96 7.33 3.10 15.65
C LYS A 96 7.98 2.48 16.88
N LYS A 97 7.75 1.18 17.13
CA LYS A 97 8.34 0.44 18.26
C LYS A 97 9.79 0.02 18.00
N TYR A 98 10.12 -0.36 16.76
CA TYR A 98 11.43 -0.83 16.34
C TYR A 98 12.00 0.03 15.20
N PRO A 99 12.38 1.29 15.46
CA PRO A 99 12.76 2.24 14.41
C PRO A 99 14.03 1.87 13.62
N LYS A 100 14.90 1.03 14.20
CA LYS A 100 16.15 0.57 13.58
C LYS A 100 15.97 -0.63 12.63
N THR A 101 14.75 -1.14 12.48
CA THR A 101 14.47 -2.30 11.60
C THR A 101 14.89 -2.05 10.16
N LEU A 102 14.65 -0.84 9.63
CA LEU A 102 14.95 -0.48 8.23
C LEU A 102 16.45 -0.35 7.94
N ASP A 103 17.27 -0.22 8.99
CA ASP A 103 18.73 -0.11 8.90
C ASP A 103 19.37 -1.50 8.81
N LYS A 104 18.69 -2.54 9.31
CA LYS A 104 19.17 -3.92 9.32
C LYS A 104 18.58 -4.70 8.16
N PRO A 105 19.40 -5.22 7.22
CA PRO A 105 18.91 -5.82 5.98
C PRO A 105 18.01 -7.03 6.25
N ILE A 106 18.41 -7.92 7.16
CA ILE A 106 17.63 -9.13 7.50
C ILE A 106 16.27 -8.77 8.11
N GLN A 107 16.25 -7.84 9.07
CA GLN A 107 14.99 -7.43 9.71
C GLN A 107 14.06 -6.70 8.74
N THR A 108 14.62 -5.92 7.82
CA THR A 108 13.83 -5.28 6.77
C THR A 108 13.21 -6.31 5.83
N TRP A 109 13.98 -7.33 5.43
CA TRP A 109 13.46 -8.40 4.58
C TRP A 109 12.33 -9.19 5.25
N ILE A 110 12.51 -9.55 6.53
CA ILE A 110 11.46 -10.21 7.32
C ILE A 110 10.21 -9.33 7.39
N LEU A 111 10.36 -8.03 7.68
CA LEU A 111 9.24 -7.10 7.72
C LEU A 111 8.52 -7.02 6.37
N ASN A 112 9.26 -6.91 5.26
CA ASN A 112 8.71 -6.84 3.92
C ASN A 112 7.84 -8.07 3.61
N ILE A 113 8.38 -9.27 3.85
CA ILE A 113 7.67 -10.53 3.61
C ILE A 113 6.39 -10.60 4.45
N VAL A 114 6.49 -10.33 5.76
CA VAL A 114 5.33 -10.36 6.66
C VAL A 114 4.25 -9.37 6.20
N LEU A 115 4.64 -8.15 5.85
CA LEU A 115 3.69 -7.14 5.36
C LEU A 115 3.07 -7.53 4.03
N ALA A 116 3.81 -8.16 3.13
CA ALA A 116 3.27 -8.65 1.86
C ALA A 116 2.17 -9.71 2.06
N PHE A 117 2.35 -10.62 3.04
CA PHE A 117 1.30 -11.57 3.42
C PHE A 117 0.09 -10.89 4.05
N VAL A 118 0.31 -9.96 4.99
CA VAL A 118 -0.80 -9.21 5.63
C VAL A 118 -1.57 -8.41 4.59
N HIS A 119 -0.88 -7.79 3.63
CA HIS A 119 -1.46 -7.06 2.52
C HIS A 119 -2.32 -7.97 1.63
N ALA A 120 -1.77 -9.10 1.16
CA ALA A 120 -2.50 -10.04 0.33
C ALA A 120 -3.74 -10.61 1.02
N ILE A 121 -3.63 -10.98 2.30
CA ILE A 121 -4.77 -11.45 3.10
C ILE A 121 -5.85 -10.37 3.20
N ALA A 122 -5.46 -9.12 3.48
CA ALA A 122 -6.41 -8.01 3.59
C ALA A 122 -7.15 -7.74 2.27
N GLU A 123 -6.46 -7.79 1.12
CA GLU A 123 -7.10 -7.59 -0.18
C GLU A 123 -8.01 -8.76 -0.56
N VAL A 124 -7.60 -9.99 -0.29
CA VAL A 124 -8.44 -11.18 -0.53
C VAL A 124 -9.69 -11.12 0.33
N LEU A 125 -9.58 -10.75 1.61
CA LEU A 125 -10.73 -10.58 2.50
C LEU A 125 -11.66 -9.46 2.02
N ALA A 126 -11.13 -8.33 1.58
CA ALA A 126 -11.93 -7.25 1.01
C ALA A 126 -12.70 -7.71 -0.23
N CYS A 127 -12.07 -8.47 -1.12
CA CYS A 127 -12.73 -9.05 -2.28
C CYS A 127 -13.78 -10.11 -1.89
N LEU A 128 -13.49 -10.97 -0.92
CA LEU A 128 -14.44 -11.98 -0.43
C LEU A 128 -15.69 -11.35 0.15
N ILE A 129 -15.54 -10.32 0.99
CA ILE A 129 -16.66 -9.57 1.57
C ILE A 129 -17.51 -8.92 0.45
N PHE A 130 -16.87 -8.33 -0.55
CA PHE A 130 -17.57 -7.72 -1.68
C PHE A 130 -18.33 -8.74 -2.54
N TYR A 131 -17.72 -9.86 -2.88
CA TYR A 131 -18.37 -10.87 -3.72
C TYR A 131 -19.42 -11.69 -2.98
N ALA A 132 -19.30 -11.82 -1.65
CA ALA A 132 -20.33 -12.42 -0.80
C ALA A 132 -21.63 -11.61 -0.78
N SER A 133 -21.57 -10.28 -0.95
CA SER A 133 -22.75 -9.40 -0.99
C SER A 133 -23.27 -9.12 -2.42
N THR A 134 -22.57 -9.60 -3.44
CA THR A 134 -22.94 -9.40 -4.84
C THR A 134 -23.09 -10.77 -5.53
N SER A 135 -22.08 -11.21 -6.28
CA SER A 135 -22.04 -12.54 -6.90
C SER A 135 -20.60 -12.97 -7.14
N PHE A 136 -20.30 -14.25 -6.90
CA PHE A 136 -18.96 -14.78 -7.13
C PHE A 136 -18.71 -15.02 -8.62
N PRO A 137 -17.53 -14.64 -9.15
CA PRO A 137 -17.16 -14.95 -10.52
C PRO A 137 -16.88 -16.46 -10.70
N ALA A 138 -17.14 -17.00 -11.89
CA ALA A 138 -16.99 -18.43 -12.18
C ALA A 138 -15.58 -18.99 -11.86
N ASN A 139 -14.53 -18.18 -12.05
CA ASN A 139 -13.13 -18.54 -11.75
C ASN A 139 -12.64 -17.98 -10.41
N MET A 140 -13.52 -17.95 -9.39
CA MET A 140 -13.26 -17.32 -8.08
C MET A 140 -11.93 -17.75 -7.45
N PHE A 141 -11.62 -19.05 -7.43
CA PHE A 141 -10.40 -19.54 -6.80
C PHE A 141 -9.14 -18.94 -7.45
N TYR A 142 -9.09 -18.95 -8.78
CA TYR A 142 -7.97 -18.40 -9.54
C TYR A 142 -7.89 -16.88 -9.39
N LEU A 143 -9.01 -16.16 -9.51
CA LEU A 143 -9.02 -14.70 -9.42
C LEU A 143 -8.62 -14.19 -8.03
N LEU A 144 -9.12 -14.83 -6.96
CA LEU A 144 -8.87 -14.36 -5.60
C LEU A 144 -7.55 -14.86 -5.04
N PHE A 145 -7.24 -16.15 -5.13
CA PHE A 145 -6.06 -16.70 -4.43
C PHE A 145 -4.79 -16.60 -5.28
N ILE A 146 -4.88 -16.80 -6.59
CA ILE A 146 -3.71 -16.69 -7.48
C ILE A 146 -3.48 -15.23 -7.85
N LEU A 147 -4.45 -14.60 -8.51
CA LEU A 147 -4.30 -13.21 -8.96
C LEU A 147 -4.23 -12.25 -7.76
N VAL A 148 -5.29 -12.07 -6.99
CA VAL A 148 -5.25 -11.12 -5.87
C VAL A 148 -4.27 -11.58 -4.78
N GLY A 149 -4.28 -12.84 -4.36
CA GLY A 149 -3.39 -13.33 -3.31
C GLY A 149 -1.91 -13.30 -3.70
N VAL A 150 -1.46 -14.23 -4.55
CA VAL A 150 -0.04 -14.37 -4.92
C VAL A 150 0.47 -13.13 -5.65
N GLY A 151 -0.33 -12.56 -6.55
CA GLY A 151 0.04 -11.33 -7.27
C GLY A 151 0.30 -10.16 -6.32
N THR A 152 -0.52 -9.96 -5.29
CA THR A 152 -0.31 -8.88 -4.31
C THR A 152 0.93 -9.11 -3.45
N ILE A 153 1.30 -10.37 -3.15
CA ILE A 153 2.55 -10.64 -2.42
C ILE A 153 3.76 -10.12 -3.23
N ILE A 154 3.86 -10.53 -4.50
CA ILE A 154 4.98 -10.13 -5.37
C ILE A 154 4.98 -8.61 -5.55
N HIS A 155 3.83 -8.05 -5.88
CA HIS A 155 3.65 -6.61 -6.10
C HIS A 155 4.04 -5.79 -4.87
N SER A 156 3.58 -6.21 -3.68
CA SER A 156 3.89 -5.57 -2.40
C SER A 156 5.38 -5.62 -2.07
N ILE A 157 6.06 -6.75 -2.36
CA ILE A 157 7.51 -6.88 -2.14
C ILE A 157 8.28 -5.89 -3.00
N VAL A 158 7.92 -5.77 -4.28
CA VAL A 158 8.57 -4.84 -5.22
C VAL A 158 8.36 -3.40 -4.79
N ASP A 159 7.11 -3.01 -4.48
CA ASP A 159 6.78 -1.65 -4.04
C ASP A 159 7.52 -1.29 -2.74
N PHE A 160 7.63 -2.23 -1.79
CA PHE A 160 8.39 -2.01 -0.56
C PHE A 160 9.88 -1.76 -0.83
N ILE A 161 10.50 -2.53 -1.74
CA ILE A 161 11.92 -2.37 -2.08
C ILE A 161 12.17 -1.00 -2.71
N ILE A 162 11.30 -0.58 -3.65
CA ILE A 162 11.37 0.74 -4.26
C ILE A 162 11.23 1.83 -3.19
N ALA A 163 10.24 1.70 -2.30
CA ALA A 163 10.04 2.65 -1.22
C ALA A 163 11.25 2.70 -0.27
N GLN A 164 11.86 1.56 0.06
CA GLN A 164 13.04 1.50 0.92
C GLN A 164 14.22 2.22 0.27
N PHE A 165 14.44 2.00 -1.03
CA PHE A 165 15.48 2.68 -1.80
C PHE A 165 15.30 4.20 -1.76
N ILE A 166 14.09 4.68 -2.08
CA ILE A 166 13.75 6.11 -2.03
C ILE A 166 13.95 6.67 -0.62
N TYR A 167 13.47 5.97 0.41
CA TYR A 167 13.60 6.39 1.80
C TYR A 167 15.06 6.55 2.23
N LYS A 168 15.93 5.60 1.88
CA LYS A 168 17.37 5.68 2.16
C LYS A 168 18.07 6.79 1.38
N ALA A 169 17.70 6.99 0.11
CA ALA A 169 18.24 8.09 -0.70
C ALA A 169 17.90 9.45 -0.07
N LEU A 170 16.64 9.65 0.32
CA LEU A 170 16.19 10.89 0.96
C LEU A 170 16.83 11.14 2.34
N GLN A 171 17.20 10.08 3.07
CA GLN A 171 17.95 10.22 4.32
C GLN A 171 19.39 10.72 4.12
N LYS A 172 20.03 10.45 2.99
CA LYS A 172 21.40 10.90 2.72
C LYS A 172 21.48 12.38 2.34
N ILE A 173 20.42 12.91 1.75
CA ILE A 173 20.35 14.30 1.25
C ILE A 173 20.04 15.29 2.39
N ARG A 174 19.53 14.80 3.53
CA ARG A 174 19.00 15.62 4.63
C ARG A 174 19.76 15.43 5.93
#